data_AF-A0A9D2IFE8-F1
#
_entry.id   AF-A0A9D2IFE8-F1
#
_cell.length_a   1.000
_cell.length_b   1.000
_cell.length_c   1.000
_cell.angle_alpha   90.00
_cell.angle_beta   90.00
_cell.angle_gamma   90.00
#
_symmetry.space_group_name_H-M   'P 1'
#
loop_
_entity.id
_entity.type
_entity.pdbx_description
1 polymer ?
#
loop_
_entity_poly.entity_id
_entity_poly.type
_entity_poly.pdbx_seq_one_letter_code
_entity_poly.pdbx_strand_id
1 'polypeptide(L)'
;CGFSIGFERIIMLLMESGFQVPEQRKKIAYLIEKGYPGEKLASVIAQAQEARKEGQQVLVVRMNKNKKFQKEQLKKEGYEDFVEFFNRD
;
A
#
# COMPACT_ATOMS: atom_id res chain seq x y z
N CYS A 1 13.49 34.99 -10.21
CA CYS A 1 12.04 35.11 -10.41
C CYS A 1 11.39 33.76 -10.10
N GLY A 2 10.34 33.72 -9.29
CA GLY A 2 9.58 32.49 -8.98
C GLY A 2 8.19 32.56 -9.62
N PHE A 3 7.66 31.41 -10.03
CA PHE A 3 6.30 31.28 -10.53
C PHE A 3 5.48 30.43 -9.56
N SER A 4 4.25 30.87 -9.27
CA SER A 4 3.26 30.13 -8.50
C SER A 4 2.04 29.89 -9.37
N ILE A 5 1.61 28.63 -9.45
CA ILE A 5 0.39 28.19 -10.11
C ILE A 5 -0.41 27.36 -9.12
N GLY A 6 -1.72 27.55 -9.09
CA GLY A 6 -2.60 26.73 -8.27
C GLY A 6 -2.60 25.28 -8.77
N PHE A 7 -2.60 24.32 -7.86
CA PHE A 7 -2.70 22.90 -8.20
C PHE A 7 -3.95 22.60 -9.04
N GLU A 8 -5.06 23.30 -8.77
CA GLU A 8 -6.30 23.22 -9.56
C GLU A 8 -6.07 23.57 -11.04
N ARG A 9 -5.22 24.57 -11.34
CA ARG A 9 -4.87 24.94 -12.73
C ARG A 9 -4.00 23.87 -13.39
N ILE A 10 -3.12 23.22 -12.63
CA ILE A 10 -2.34 22.08 -13.14
C ILE A 10 -3.30 20.94 -13.52
N ILE A 11 -4.26 20.60 -12.66
CA ILE A 11 -5.26 19.54 -12.93
C ILE A 11 -6.10 19.88 -14.16
N MET A 12 -6.58 21.11 -14.27
CA MET A 12 -7.40 21.54 -15.40
C MET A 12 -6.64 21.43 -16.73
N LEU A 13 -5.39 21.90 -16.78
CA LEU A 13 -4.53 21.80 -17.97
C LEU A 13 -4.26 20.34 -18.35
N LEU A 14 -4.03 19.47 -17.37
CA LEU A 14 -3.87 18.03 -17.62
C LEU A 14 -5.15 17.42 -18.21
N MET A 15 -6.32 17.75 -17.67
CA MET A 15 -7.61 17.27 -18.20
C MET A 15 -7.90 17.80 -19.61
N GLU A 16 -7.65 19.08 -19.90
CA GLU A 16 -7.78 19.67 -21.24
C GLU A 16 -6.82 19.03 -22.25
N SER A 17 -5.63 18.62 -21.81
CA SER A 17 -4.65 17.89 -22.64
C SER A 17 -5.01 16.41 -22.87
N GLY A 18 -6.12 15.92 -22.30
CA GLY A 18 -6.55 14.53 -22.40
C GLY A 18 -5.73 13.56 -21.55
N PHE A 19 -5.02 14.05 -20.52
CA PHE A 19 -4.23 13.20 -19.63
C PHE A 19 -5.16 12.24 -18.89
N GLN A 20 -4.91 10.93 -19.06
CA GLN A 20 -5.59 9.90 -18.29
C GLN A 20 -4.81 9.65 -17.01
N VAL A 21 -5.49 9.77 -15.87
CA VAL A 21 -4.91 9.40 -14.58
C VAL A 21 -4.57 7.91 -14.66
N PRO A 22 -3.31 7.50 -14.39
CA PRO A 22 -2.93 6.11 -14.43
C PRO A 22 -3.80 5.31 -13.48
N GLU A 23 -4.22 4.13 -13.94
CA GLU A 23 -5.10 3.24 -13.17
C GLU A 23 -4.50 2.96 -11.79
N GLN A 24 -5.38 2.86 -10.77
CA GLN A 24 -4.93 2.61 -9.42
C GLN A 24 -4.21 1.27 -9.35
N ARG A 25 -2.93 1.32 -8.98
CA ARG A 25 -2.12 0.13 -8.74
C ARG A 25 -2.77 -0.73 -7.67
N LYS A 26 -2.73 -2.05 -7.89
CA LYS A 26 -3.26 -3.04 -6.95
C LYS A 26 -2.65 -2.84 -5.55
N LYS A 27 -3.51 -2.65 -4.54
CA LYS A 27 -3.10 -2.42 -3.15
C LYS A 27 -3.16 -3.70 -2.34
N ILE A 28 -2.06 -4.06 -1.69
CA ILE A 28 -1.92 -5.30 -0.91
C ILE A 28 -1.44 -4.96 0.51
N ALA A 29 -2.04 -5.60 1.51
CA ALA A 29 -1.66 -5.45 2.91
C ALA A 29 -0.98 -6.72 3.44
N TYR A 30 0.27 -6.59 3.88
CA TYR A 30 1.05 -7.62 4.56
C TYR A 30 0.84 -7.47 6.07
N LEU A 31 0.11 -8.42 6.64
CA LEU A 31 -0.23 -8.47 8.06
C LEU A 31 0.74 -9.40 8.78
N ILE A 32 1.54 -8.86 9.70
CA ILE A 32 2.57 -9.60 10.43
C ILE A 32 2.14 -9.80 11.88
N GLU A 33 2.14 -11.05 12.37
CA GLU A 33 1.81 -11.34 13.75
C GLU A 33 2.72 -10.59 14.74
N LYS A 34 2.20 -10.31 15.94
CA LYS A 34 3.00 -9.76 17.03
C LYS A 34 4.00 -10.83 17.49
N GLY A 35 5.24 -10.41 17.72
CA GLY A 35 6.31 -11.34 18.08
C GLY A 35 6.87 -12.14 16.90
N TYR A 36 6.54 -11.80 15.65
CA TYR A 36 7.16 -12.42 14.48
C TYR A 36 8.69 -12.27 14.52
N PRO A 37 9.47 -13.35 14.26
CA PRO A 37 10.92 -13.35 14.46
C PRO A 37 11.60 -12.30 13.59
N GLY A 38 12.60 -11.61 14.13
CA GLY A 38 13.35 -10.59 13.39
C GLY A 38 14.05 -11.15 12.15
N GLU A 39 14.56 -12.38 12.24
CA GLU A 39 15.21 -13.09 11.14
C GLU A 39 14.23 -13.34 9.98
N LYS A 40 12.99 -13.74 10.28
CA LYS A 40 11.93 -13.93 9.26
C LYS A 40 11.36 -12.59 8.77
N LEU A 41 11.44 -11.50 9.55
CA LEU A 41 10.94 -10.19 9.13
C LEU A 41 11.68 -9.66 7.88
N ALA A 42 12.98 -9.90 7.78
CA ALA A 42 13.78 -9.48 6.63
C ALA A 42 13.24 -10.08 5.32
N SER A 43 12.81 -11.35 5.32
CA SER A 43 12.25 -11.99 4.12
C SER A 43 10.89 -11.39 3.73
N VAL A 44 10.06 -11.03 4.71
CA VAL A 44 8.78 -10.34 4.46
C VAL A 44 9.00 -8.96 3.83
N ILE A 45 10.01 -8.22 4.31
CA ILE A 45 10.37 -6.91 3.74
C ILE A 45 10.91 -7.07 2.31
N ALA A 46 11.74 -8.09 2.05
CA ALA A 46 12.22 -8.38 0.71
C ALA A 46 11.07 -8.72 -0.26
N GLN A 47 10.12 -9.58 0.16
CA GLN A 47 8.91 -9.88 -0.62
C GLN A 47 8.08 -8.61 -0.91
N ALA A 48 7.90 -7.75 0.10
CA ALA A 48 7.18 -6.50 -0.07
C ALA A 48 7.90 -5.51 -1.00
N GLN A 49 9.24 -5.52 -1.02
CA GLN A 49 10.02 -4.70 -1.96
C GLN A 49 9.88 -5.21 -3.39
N GLU A 50 9.89 -6.52 -3.60
CA GLU A 50 9.73 -7.09 -4.94
C GLU A 50 8.36 -6.79 -5.53
N ALA A 51 7.30 -7.02 -4.76
CA ALA A 51 5.93 -6.66 -5.15
C ALA A 51 5.80 -5.15 -5.48
N ARG A 52 6.54 -4.27 -4.78
CA ARG A 52 6.58 -2.84 -5.12
C ARG A 52 7.30 -2.55 -6.44
N LYS A 53 8.36 -3.29 -6.78
CA LYS A 53 9.03 -3.16 -8.09
C LYS A 53 8.13 -3.63 -9.23
N GLU A 54 7.31 -4.65 -8.99
CA GLU A 54 6.27 -5.12 -9.92
C GLU A 54 5.11 -4.12 -10.07
N GLY A 55 5.16 -2.99 -9.37
CA GLY A 55 4.18 -1.91 -9.50
C GLY A 55 3.00 -2.02 -8.53
N GLN A 56 3.02 -2.95 -7.58
CA GLN A 56 1.98 -3.05 -6.55
C GLN A 56 2.20 -2.05 -5.41
N GLN A 57 1.12 -1.60 -4.78
CA GLN A 57 1.19 -0.78 -3.58
C GLN A 57 1.08 -1.66 -2.34
N VAL A 58 2.23 -1.96 -1.71
CA VAL A 58 2.30 -2.87 -0.56
C VAL A 58 2.41 -2.10 0.76
N LEU A 59 1.46 -2.34 1.66
CA LEU A 59 1.47 -1.88 3.05
C LEU A 59 1.93 -3.01 3.97
N VAL A 60 2.94 -2.77 4.81
CA VAL A 60 3.42 -3.76 5.80
C VAL A 60 3.05 -3.28 7.19
N VAL A 61 2.21 -4.02 7.91
CA VAL A 61 1.72 -3.63 9.26
C VAL A 61 1.63 -4.82 10.19
N ARG A 62 1.69 -4.54 11.50
CA ARG A 62 1.47 -5.55 12.54
C ARG A 62 -0.01 -5.87 12.69
N MET A 63 -0.33 -7.12 13.00
CA MET A 63 -1.68 -7.56 13.30
C MET A 63 -2.17 -6.95 14.62
N ASN A 64 -3.38 -6.41 14.59
CA ASN A 64 -4.08 -5.95 15.80
C ASN A 64 -4.71 -7.11 16.55
N LYS A 65 -5.04 -6.90 17.84
CA LYS A 65 -5.80 -7.88 18.64
C LYS A 65 -7.13 -8.22 17.95
N ASN A 66 -7.81 -7.21 17.40
CA ASN A 66 -9.01 -7.39 16.58
C ASN A 66 -8.66 -7.32 15.09
N LYS A 67 -8.33 -8.48 14.51
CA LYS A 67 -7.94 -8.63 13.11
C LYS A 67 -9.09 -8.36 12.13
N LYS A 68 -10.33 -8.69 12.53
CA LYS A 68 -11.52 -8.45 11.70
C LYS A 68 -11.70 -6.95 11.44
N PHE A 69 -11.63 -6.15 12.50
CA PHE A 69 -11.75 -4.69 12.38
C PHE A 69 -10.61 -4.07 11.56
N GLN A 70 -9.38 -4.53 11.75
CA GLN A 70 -8.23 -4.07 10.96
C GLN A 70 -8.43 -4.33 9.46
N LYS A 71 -8.87 -5.54 9.08
CA LYS A 71 -9.14 -5.86 7.68
C LYS A 71 -10.28 -5.03 7.11
N GLU A 72 -11.35 -4.81 7.86
CA GLU A 72 -12.45 -3.95 7.39
C GLU A 72 -12.01 -2.51 7.16
N GLN A 73 -11.16 -1.96 8.03
CA GLN A 73 -10.59 -0.63 7.84
C GLN A 73 -9.68 -0.57 6.61
N LEU A 74 -8.81 -1.57 6.43
CA LEU A 74 -7.93 -1.65 5.26
C LEU A 74 -8.72 -1.83 3.96
N LYS A 75 -9.82 -2.59 3.96
CA LYS A 75 -10.72 -2.68 2.81
C LYS A 75 -11.35 -1.33 2.46
N LYS A 76 -11.74 -0.53 3.46
CA LYS A 76 -12.24 0.85 3.24
C LYS A 76 -11.18 1.78 2.64
N GLU A 77 -9.91 1.54 2.92
CA GLU A 77 -8.77 2.27 2.33
C GLU A 77 -8.36 1.77 0.93
N GLY A 78 -9.05 0.72 0.44
CA GLY A 78 -8.86 0.13 -0.88
C GLY A 78 -7.82 -0.99 -0.94
N TYR A 79 -7.41 -1.57 0.20
CA TYR A 79 -6.60 -2.79 0.20
C TYR A 79 -7.51 -4.00 -0.01
N GLU A 80 -7.37 -4.63 -1.17
CA GLU A 80 -8.23 -5.75 -1.57
C GLU A 80 -7.61 -7.10 -1.21
N ASP A 81 -6.28 -7.19 -1.24
CA ASP A 81 -5.53 -8.41 -0.94
C ASP A 81 -4.81 -8.32 0.42
N PHE A 82 -4.78 -9.46 1.11
CA PHE A 82 -4.16 -9.59 2.42
C PHE A 82 -3.23 -10.80 2.43
N VAL A 83 -1.95 -10.57 2.73
CA VAL A 83 -0.95 -11.62 2.95
C VAL A 83 -0.65 -11.68 4.44
N GLU A 84 -0.68 -12.85 5.04
CA GLU A 84 -0.62 -13.01 6.49
C GLU A 84 0.60 -13.82 6.91
N PHE A 85 1.41 -13.26 7.78
CA PHE A 85 2.64 -13.87 8.29
C PHE A 85 2.44 -14.19 9.78
N PHE A 86 2.34 -15.47 10.10
CA PHE A 86 2.17 -15.96 11.48
C PHE A 86 3.49 -16.52 12.01
N ASN A 87 3.70 -16.38 13.32
CA ASN A 87 4.84 -16.96 14.04
C ASN A 87 4.61 -18.43 14.43
N ARG A 88 3.74 -19.12 13.71
CA ARG A 88 3.48 -20.54 13.88
C ARG A 88 4.03 -21.19 12.63
N ASP A 89 5.14 -21.88 12.77
CA ASP A 89 5.52 -22.90 11.80
C ASP A 89 4.45 -24.00 11.79
#